data_AF-A0A819SSW8-F1
#
_entry.id   AF-A0A819SSW8-F1
#
_cell.length_a   1.000
_cell.length_b   1.000
_cell.length_c   1.000
_cell.angle_alpha   90.00
_cell.angle_beta   90.00
_cell.angle_gamma   90.00
#
_symmetry.space_group_name_H-M   'P 1'
#
loop_
_entity.id
_entity.type
_entity.pdbx_description
1 polymer ?
#
loop_
_entity_poly.entity_id
_entity_poly.type
_entity_poly.pdbx_seq_one_letter_code
_entity_poly.pdbx_strand_id
1 'polypeptide(L)'
;MRNLMKQVTLTEQAAVHNNNENGPKYDEKSASKQEWKFWQTQPVPTIGTKIDTTNIGPIESNKSVDEIRQEPYELPNGFFWDDIDIHVDEQLQELCTFLDEHYIEDDGNNFRLKYSMSFLRWALCVPDWLKKFHVGVRVTKNSKLVGFISAVPIRIRVYDKELSMVDINFLCVHKKLRLKRLSPVLIKEITRR
;
A
#
# COMPACT_ATOMS: atom_id res chain seq x y z
N MET A 1 -8.44 17.01 9.26
CA MET A 1 -8.19 16.32 7.98
C MET A 1 -6.72 16.36 7.59
N ARG A 2 -5.78 16.02 8.48
CA ARG A 2 -4.35 16.17 8.19
C ARG A 2 -3.57 15.19 9.05
N ASN A 3 -2.84 14.27 8.41
CA ASN A 3 -1.61 13.60 8.85
C ASN A 3 -1.30 12.49 7.84
N LEU A 4 -0.49 12.84 6.84
CA LEU A 4 -0.16 11.97 5.72
C LEU A 4 1.06 11.11 6.07
N MET A 5 0.87 9.79 5.92
CA MET A 5 1.85 8.71 5.76
C MET A 5 3.12 8.77 6.61
N LYS A 6 3.16 7.97 7.69
CA LYS A 6 4.34 7.18 8.13
C LYS A 6 3.97 5.91 8.86
N GLN A 7 4.79 4.89 8.59
CA GLN A 7 4.92 3.60 9.26
C GLN A 7 3.74 2.65 9.09
N VAL A 8 3.69 2.03 7.90
CA VAL A 8 3.32 0.61 7.82
C VAL A 8 4.52 -0.18 8.30
N THR A 9 4.53 -0.56 9.57
CA THR A 9 5.44 -1.57 10.10
C THR A 9 4.92 -2.94 9.66
N LEU A 10 5.22 -3.33 8.42
CA LEU A 10 4.92 -4.65 7.86
C LEU A 10 5.83 -5.76 8.41
N THR A 11 6.56 -5.54 9.51
CA THR A 11 7.63 -6.43 9.95
C THR A 11 7.28 -7.47 11.01
N GLU A 12 6.07 -7.51 11.60
CA GLU A 12 5.84 -8.44 12.72
C GLU A 12 4.69 -9.46 12.57
N GLN A 13 3.89 -9.43 11.50
CA GLN A 13 2.89 -10.49 11.28
C GLN A 13 3.29 -11.57 10.27
N ALA A 14 4.45 -11.43 9.62
CA ALA A 14 4.99 -12.44 8.70
C ALA A 14 6.21 -13.21 9.26
N ALA A 15 6.59 -12.98 10.53
CA ALA A 15 7.64 -13.75 11.20
C ALA A 15 7.11 -15.12 11.67
N VAL A 16 6.54 -15.90 10.74
CA VAL A 16 6.62 -17.36 10.86
C VAL A 16 8.10 -17.70 10.74
N HIS A 17 8.66 -18.36 11.76
CA HIS A 17 10.05 -18.79 11.82
C HIS A 17 10.55 -19.32 10.46
N ASN A 18 11.28 -18.49 9.72
CA ASN A 18 11.80 -18.82 8.40
C ASN A 18 13.19 -19.45 8.60
N ASN A 19 13.24 -20.76 8.85
CA ASN A 19 14.47 -21.56 8.93
C ASN A 19 15.04 -21.91 7.55
N ASN A 20 14.86 -21.05 6.54
CA ASN A 20 15.33 -21.33 5.18
C ASN A 20 16.60 -20.54 4.88
N GLU A 21 17.76 -21.22 4.86
CA GLU A 21 19.08 -20.60 4.67
C GLU A 21 19.29 -19.97 3.28
N ASN A 22 18.38 -20.21 2.32
CA ASN A 22 18.49 -19.80 0.92
C ASN A 22 17.44 -18.77 0.43
N GLY A 23 16.59 -18.20 1.32
CA GLY A 23 15.76 -17.05 0.95
C GLY A 23 16.58 -15.75 0.91
N PRO A 24 16.13 -14.67 0.23
CA PRO A 24 16.78 -13.38 0.35
C PRO A 24 16.76 -12.96 1.83
N LYS A 25 17.93 -13.00 2.49
CA LYS A 25 18.07 -12.52 3.86
C LYS A 25 17.82 -11.01 3.86
N TYR A 26 16.64 -10.60 4.30
CA TYR A 26 16.29 -9.20 4.51
C TYR A 26 17.07 -8.66 5.71
N ASP A 27 18.36 -8.36 5.51
CA ASP A 27 19.21 -7.75 6.52
C ASP A 27 19.48 -6.28 6.20
N GLU A 28 19.68 -5.47 7.24
CA GLU A 28 19.91 -4.02 7.09
C GLU A 28 21.19 -3.72 6.27
N LYS A 29 22.17 -4.63 6.33
CA LYS A 29 23.45 -4.51 5.62
C LYS A 29 23.32 -4.66 4.11
N SER A 30 22.40 -5.49 3.64
CA SER A 30 22.10 -5.65 2.21
C SER A 30 21.22 -4.52 1.73
N ALA A 31 20.21 -4.14 2.51
CA ALA A 31 19.33 -3.02 2.20
C ALA A 31 20.06 -1.67 2.10
N SER A 32 21.06 -1.42 2.96
CA SER A 32 21.87 -0.19 2.93
C SER A 32 22.77 -0.06 1.69
N LYS A 33 23.08 -1.17 1.01
CA LYS A 33 23.88 -1.16 -0.23
C LYS A 33 23.06 -0.86 -1.49
N GLN A 34 21.73 -0.84 -1.37
CA GLN A 34 20.83 -0.65 -2.50
C GLN A 34 20.41 0.82 -2.64
N GLU A 35 20.26 1.28 -3.88
CA GLU A 35 19.73 2.61 -4.18
C GLU A 35 18.18 2.58 -4.24
N TRP A 36 17.53 3.21 -3.27
CA TRP A 36 16.07 3.21 -3.12
C TRP A 36 15.41 4.43 -3.77
N LYS A 37 15.50 4.55 -5.10
CA LYS A 37 15.10 5.75 -5.88
C LYS A 37 13.72 6.33 -5.54
N PHE A 38 12.72 5.47 -5.30
CA PHE A 38 11.39 5.93 -4.90
C PHE A 38 11.37 6.40 -3.44
N TRP A 39 11.79 5.54 -2.52
CA TRP A 39 11.69 5.79 -1.07
C TRP A 39 12.56 6.94 -0.60
N GLN A 40 13.67 7.24 -1.26
CA GLN A 40 14.50 8.42 -1.01
C GLN A 40 13.75 9.75 -1.25
N THR A 41 12.65 9.73 -2.00
CA THR A 41 11.79 10.91 -2.23
C THR A 41 10.59 10.98 -1.31
N GLN A 42 10.37 9.95 -0.48
CA GLN A 42 9.22 9.85 0.41
C GLN A 42 9.60 10.37 1.80
N PRO A 43 8.63 10.89 2.57
CA PRO A 43 8.91 11.41 3.89
C PRO A 43 9.03 10.23 4.88
N VAL A 44 10.07 9.43 4.76
CA VAL A 44 10.37 8.29 5.65
C VAL A 44 11.82 8.40 6.12
N PRO A 45 12.15 7.90 7.34
CA PRO A 45 13.54 7.89 7.79
C PRO A 45 14.39 7.06 6.82
N THR A 46 15.60 7.52 6.52
CA THR A 46 16.55 6.73 5.72
C THR A 46 17.21 5.67 6.59
N ILE A 47 17.69 4.59 5.96
CA ILE A 47 18.37 3.49 6.66
C ILE A 47 19.57 4.03 7.44
N GLY A 48 19.71 3.62 8.71
CA GLY A 48 20.76 4.09 9.62
C GLY A 48 20.47 5.45 10.30
N THR A 49 19.34 6.10 10.01
CA THR A 49 18.95 7.31 10.75
C THR A 49 18.66 6.97 12.20
N LYS A 50 19.35 7.62 13.13
CA LYS A 50 19.04 7.52 14.56
C LYS A 50 17.75 8.28 14.84
N ILE A 51 16.74 7.58 15.31
CA ILE A 51 15.44 8.18 15.68
C ILE A 51 15.56 8.73 17.09
N ASP A 52 15.38 10.04 17.23
CA ASP A 52 15.25 10.70 18.51
C ASP A 52 13.83 10.48 19.05
N THR A 53 13.73 9.71 20.13
CA THR A 53 12.45 9.39 20.79
C THR A 53 11.94 10.51 21.69
N THR A 54 12.74 11.57 21.92
CA THR A 54 12.34 12.73 22.71
C THR A 54 11.58 13.78 21.90
N ASN A 55 11.72 13.77 20.57
CA ASN A 55 11.03 14.68 19.66
C ASN A 55 10.13 13.92 18.69
N ILE A 56 8.96 13.51 19.19
CA ILE A 56 7.98 12.75 18.39
C ILE A 56 7.16 13.71 17.54
N GLY A 57 7.25 13.59 16.22
CA GLY A 57 6.52 14.47 15.30
C GLY A 57 6.55 13.99 13.84
N PRO A 58 5.85 14.70 12.94
CA PRO A 58 5.89 14.40 11.51
C PRO A 58 7.27 14.77 10.92
N ILE A 59 7.79 13.97 9.98
CA ILE A 59 9.04 14.30 9.25
C ILE A 59 8.83 15.49 8.30
N GLU A 60 7.63 15.66 7.76
CA GLU A 60 7.25 16.81 6.96
C GLU A 60 5.98 17.44 7.52
N SER A 61 5.93 18.77 7.55
CA SER A 61 4.74 19.51 7.95
C SER A 61 3.54 19.18 7.05
N ASN A 62 2.36 19.15 7.64
CA ASN A 62 1.12 18.93 6.89
C ASN A 62 0.88 20.05 5.88
N LYS A 63 0.53 19.66 4.67
CA LYS A 63 0.05 20.55 3.62
C LYS A 63 -1.45 20.78 3.77
N SER A 64 -1.92 21.96 3.35
CA SER A 64 -3.33 22.26 3.17
C SER A 64 -3.90 21.50 1.96
N VAL A 65 -5.22 21.37 1.87
CA VAL A 65 -5.87 20.66 0.75
C VAL A 65 -5.59 21.36 -0.57
N ASP A 66 -5.49 22.68 -0.57
CA ASP A 66 -5.22 23.50 -1.77
C ASP A 66 -3.79 23.32 -2.30
N GLU A 67 -2.85 22.93 -1.43
CA GLU A 67 -1.47 22.60 -1.81
C GLU A 67 -1.31 21.16 -2.32
N ILE A 68 -2.34 20.31 -2.15
CA ILE A 68 -2.36 18.95 -2.67
C ILE A 68 -2.81 18.97 -4.13
N ARG A 69 -2.24 18.08 -4.94
CA ARG A 69 -2.64 17.92 -6.35
C ARG A 69 -4.12 17.53 -6.44
N GLN A 70 -4.91 18.34 -7.14
CA GLN A 70 -6.35 18.10 -7.30
C GLN A 70 -6.64 16.98 -8.32
N GLU A 71 -5.88 16.97 -9.42
CA GLU A 71 -6.00 15.96 -10.46
C GLU A 71 -5.27 14.65 -10.11
N PRO A 72 -5.78 13.48 -10.52
CA PRO A 72 -5.05 12.22 -10.38
C PRO A 72 -3.65 12.27 -10.99
N TYR A 73 -2.77 11.39 -10.50
CA TYR A 73 -1.49 11.15 -11.17
C TYR A 73 -1.71 10.53 -12.55
N GLU A 74 -0.88 10.89 -13.51
CA GLU A 74 -0.96 10.34 -14.86
C GLU A 74 -0.59 8.85 -14.88
N LEU A 75 -1.38 8.07 -15.61
CA LEU A 75 -1.08 6.70 -15.95
C LEU A 75 -0.59 6.63 -17.40
N PRO A 76 0.24 5.63 -17.77
CA PRO A 76 0.58 5.39 -19.16
C PRO A 76 -0.68 5.18 -20.02
N ASN A 77 -0.57 5.47 -21.31
CA ASN A 77 -1.65 5.25 -22.27
C ASN A 77 -2.18 3.80 -22.21
N GLY A 78 -3.50 3.65 -22.23
CA GLY A 78 -4.17 2.36 -22.16
C GLY A 78 -4.47 1.88 -20.74
N PHE A 79 -4.26 2.72 -19.72
CA PHE A 79 -4.71 2.49 -18.36
C PHE A 79 -5.58 3.64 -17.84
N PHE A 80 -6.44 3.35 -16.87
CA PHE A 80 -7.25 4.35 -16.17
C PHE A 80 -7.43 3.99 -14.69
N TRP A 81 -7.68 5.00 -13.86
CA TRP A 81 -8.01 4.84 -12.45
C TRP A 81 -9.45 4.39 -12.29
N ASP A 82 -9.68 3.46 -11.37
CA ASP A 82 -11.02 3.03 -11.00
C ASP A 82 -11.14 2.92 -9.48
N ASP A 83 -12.30 3.28 -8.93
CA ASP A 83 -12.58 3.23 -7.51
C ASP A 83 -13.41 1.98 -7.23
N ILE A 84 -12.75 0.92 -6.77
CA ILE A 84 -13.35 -0.41 -6.65
C ILE A 84 -14.46 -0.38 -5.59
N ASP A 85 -15.67 -0.73 -6.00
CA ASP A 85 -16.83 -0.77 -5.12
C ASP A 85 -17.02 -2.17 -4.52
N ILE A 86 -16.56 -2.33 -3.29
CA ILE A 86 -16.69 -3.60 -2.56
C ILE A 86 -18.12 -3.94 -2.14
N HIS A 87 -19.09 -3.05 -2.33
CA HIS A 87 -20.51 -3.39 -2.19
C HIS A 87 -21.12 -3.99 -3.46
N VAL A 88 -20.42 -3.91 -4.59
CA VAL A 88 -20.78 -4.62 -5.82
C VAL A 88 -20.08 -5.98 -5.83
N ASP A 89 -20.85 -7.05 -5.66
CA ASP A 89 -20.31 -8.41 -5.51
C ASP A 89 -19.44 -8.84 -6.70
N GLU A 90 -19.75 -8.39 -7.92
CA GLU A 90 -18.92 -8.65 -9.11
C GLU A 90 -17.53 -8.03 -8.99
N GLN A 91 -17.43 -6.77 -8.55
CA GLN A 91 -16.14 -6.08 -8.36
C GLN A 91 -15.36 -6.66 -7.19
N LEU A 92 -16.05 -7.02 -6.09
CA LEU A 92 -15.42 -7.67 -4.95
C LEU A 92 -14.89 -9.07 -5.32
N GLN A 93 -15.63 -9.82 -6.14
CA GLN A 93 -15.20 -11.13 -6.63
C GLN A 93 -14.01 -10.98 -7.60
N GLU A 94 -14.02 -9.97 -8.48
CA GLU A 94 -12.87 -9.65 -9.33
C GLU A 94 -11.62 -9.32 -8.48
N LEU A 95 -11.77 -8.50 -7.43
CA LEU A 95 -10.67 -8.16 -6.53
C LEU A 95 -10.14 -9.39 -5.78
N CYS A 96 -11.01 -10.29 -5.30
CA CYS A 96 -10.61 -11.55 -4.69
C CYS A 96 -9.74 -12.38 -5.64
N THR A 97 -10.20 -12.55 -6.88
CA THR A 97 -9.47 -13.29 -7.92
C THR A 97 -8.13 -12.62 -8.24
N PHE A 98 -8.12 -11.28 -8.37
CA PHE A 98 -6.91 -10.51 -8.63
C PHE A 98 -5.85 -10.70 -7.54
N LEU A 99 -6.25 -10.67 -6.26
CA LEU A 99 -5.35 -10.90 -5.14
C LEU A 99 -4.87 -12.36 -5.07
N ASP A 100 -5.75 -13.34 -5.28
CA ASP A 100 -5.39 -14.78 -5.33
C ASP A 100 -4.31 -15.06 -6.39
N GLU A 101 -4.42 -14.42 -7.57
CA GLU A 101 -3.49 -14.64 -8.69
C GLU A 101 -2.17 -13.86 -8.58
N HIS A 102 -2.16 -12.70 -7.91
CA HIS A 102 -1.09 -11.72 -8.03
C HIS A 102 -0.53 -11.14 -6.73
N TYR A 103 -1.11 -11.46 -5.57
CA TYR A 103 -0.62 -10.97 -4.28
C TYR A 103 0.55 -11.83 -3.75
N ILE A 104 0.73 -11.84 -2.43
CA ILE A 104 1.88 -12.44 -1.74
C ILE A 104 1.95 -13.95 -2.01
N GLU A 105 3.13 -14.39 -2.41
CA GLU A 105 3.55 -15.79 -2.54
C GLU A 105 4.76 -15.98 -1.62
N ASP A 106 4.93 -17.17 -1.05
CA ASP A 106 6.19 -17.52 -0.39
C ASP A 106 7.32 -17.67 -1.42
N ASP A 107 8.57 -17.58 -0.95
CA ASP A 107 9.76 -17.69 -1.80
C ASP A 107 9.85 -19.01 -2.59
N GLY A 108 9.14 -20.05 -2.13
CA GLY A 108 9.05 -21.35 -2.78
C GLY A 108 7.82 -21.57 -3.67
N ASN A 109 6.92 -20.58 -3.79
CA ASN A 109 5.62 -20.67 -4.46
C ASN A 109 4.72 -21.83 -3.96
N ASN A 110 4.89 -22.29 -2.73
CA ASN A 110 4.09 -23.35 -2.13
C ASN A 110 2.77 -22.83 -1.51
N PHE A 111 2.71 -21.55 -1.13
CA PHE A 111 1.59 -20.94 -0.43
C PHE A 111 1.24 -19.56 -1.00
N ARG A 112 -0.07 -19.31 -1.10
CA ARG A 112 -0.63 -17.99 -1.45
C ARG A 112 -1.66 -17.57 -0.42
N LEU A 113 -1.67 -16.29 -0.08
CA LEU A 113 -2.73 -15.73 0.74
C LEU A 113 -4.00 -15.60 -0.10
N LYS A 114 -5.02 -16.37 0.28
CA LYS A 114 -6.34 -16.31 -0.35
C LYS A 114 -7.32 -15.58 0.57
N TYR A 115 -7.78 -14.43 0.13
CA TYR A 115 -8.78 -13.65 0.84
C TYR A 115 -10.18 -13.95 0.30
N SER A 116 -11.12 -14.24 1.21
CA SER A 116 -12.52 -14.41 0.85
C SER A 116 -13.22 -13.06 0.67
N MET A 117 -14.34 -13.04 -0.06
CA MET A 117 -15.17 -11.84 -0.22
C MET A 117 -15.61 -11.28 1.15
N SER A 118 -16.05 -12.15 2.06
CA SER A 118 -16.46 -11.74 3.41
C SER A 118 -15.31 -11.10 4.18
N PHE A 119 -14.10 -11.65 4.08
CA PHE A 119 -12.92 -11.08 4.73
C PHE A 119 -12.56 -9.72 4.14
N LEU A 120 -12.52 -9.58 2.82
CA LEU A 120 -12.19 -8.29 2.19
C LEU A 120 -13.23 -7.23 2.51
N ARG A 121 -14.53 -7.57 2.50
CA ARG A 121 -15.59 -6.65 2.91
C ARG A 121 -15.42 -6.22 4.37
N TRP A 122 -15.13 -7.14 5.28
CA TRP A 122 -14.84 -6.82 6.67
C TRP A 122 -13.60 -5.93 6.83
N ALA A 123 -12.50 -6.24 6.13
CA ALA A 123 -11.24 -5.52 6.25
C ALA A 123 -11.29 -4.12 5.62
N LEU A 124 -12.08 -3.93 4.55
CA LEU A 124 -12.12 -2.69 3.76
C LEU A 124 -13.31 -1.77 4.10
N CYS A 125 -14.37 -2.28 4.74
CA CYS A 125 -15.53 -1.52 5.22
C CYS A 125 -15.47 -1.21 6.73
N VAL A 126 -14.35 -0.69 7.23
CA VAL A 126 -14.31 -0.19 8.62
C VAL A 126 -15.21 1.05 8.77
N PRO A 127 -15.64 1.44 9.99
CA PRO A 127 -16.36 2.70 10.17
C PRO A 127 -15.62 3.88 9.54
N ASP A 128 -16.36 4.80 8.91
CA ASP A 128 -15.85 5.97 8.19
C ASP A 128 -14.97 5.68 6.96
N TRP A 129 -14.96 4.45 6.45
CA TRP A 129 -14.27 4.12 5.19
C TRP A 129 -14.77 4.98 4.02
N LEU A 130 -13.89 5.20 3.05
CA LEU A 130 -14.19 5.99 1.85
C LEU A 130 -13.93 5.15 0.61
N LYS A 131 -14.89 5.07 -0.32
CA LYS A 131 -14.74 4.38 -1.60
C LYS A 131 -13.53 4.84 -2.41
N LYS A 132 -13.23 6.13 -2.39
CA LYS A 132 -12.04 6.69 -3.04
C LYS A 132 -10.71 6.13 -2.49
N PHE A 133 -10.71 5.44 -1.36
CA PHE A 133 -9.50 4.80 -0.82
C PHE A 133 -9.29 3.37 -1.33
N HIS A 134 -10.18 2.83 -2.18
CA HIS A 134 -10.01 1.53 -2.83
C HIS A 134 -9.56 1.75 -4.28
N VAL A 135 -8.29 2.04 -4.46
CA VAL A 135 -7.73 2.54 -5.72
C VAL A 135 -7.33 1.37 -6.61
N GLY A 136 -8.04 1.21 -7.71
CA GLY A 136 -7.75 0.26 -8.79
C GLY A 136 -7.11 0.93 -10.01
N VAL A 137 -6.34 0.15 -10.76
CA VAL A 137 -5.87 0.50 -12.11
C VAL A 137 -6.39 -0.54 -13.08
N ARG A 138 -7.08 -0.10 -14.13
CA ARG A 138 -7.64 -0.97 -15.17
C ARG A 138 -7.01 -0.69 -16.53
N VAL A 139 -7.01 -1.71 -17.38
CA VAL A 139 -6.64 -1.59 -18.79
C VAL A 139 -7.83 -1.04 -19.58
N THR A 140 -7.64 0.06 -20.32
CA THR A 140 -8.72 0.73 -21.09
C THR A 140 -9.40 -0.18 -22.10
N LYS A 141 -8.65 -1.10 -22.73
CA LYS A 141 -9.16 -1.96 -23.81
C LYS A 141 -10.21 -2.99 -23.35
N ASN A 142 -10.08 -3.52 -22.15
CA ASN A 142 -10.89 -4.65 -21.67
C ASN A 142 -11.33 -4.52 -20.21
N SER A 143 -11.11 -3.36 -19.60
CA SER A 143 -11.40 -3.06 -18.21
C SER A 143 -10.76 -4.02 -17.20
N LYS A 144 -9.76 -4.82 -17.57
CA LYS A 144 -9.14 -5.78 -16.65
C LYS A 144 -8.41 -5.04 -15.52
N LEU A 145 -8.68 -5.43 -14.26
CA LEU A 145 -7.94 -4.97 -13.10
C LEU A 145 -6.48 -5.45 -13.14
N VAL A 146 -5.54 -4.51 -13.00
CA VAL A 146 -4.10 -4.78 -13.08
C VAL A 146 -3.26 -4.19 -11.94
N GLY A 147 -3.87 -3.37 -11.09
CA GLY A 147 -3.25 -2.82 -9.89
C GLY A 147 -4.32 -2.48 -8.86
N PHE A 148 -4.00 -2.63 -7.58
CA PHE A 148 -4.87 -2.27 -6.48
C PHE A 148 -4.05 -1.80 -5.28
N ILE A 149 -4.56 -0.82 -4.54
CA ILE A 149 -4.09 -0.42 -3.21
C ILE A 149 -5.29 0.09 -2.42
N SER A 150 -5.31 -0.19 -1.12
CA SER A 150 -6.38 0.27 -0.24
C SER A 150 -5.87 1.10 0.92
N ALA A 151 -6.72 1.98 1.42
CA ALA A 151 -6.54 2.65 2.69
C ALA A 151 -7.83 2.58 3.53
N VAL A 152 -7.68 2.42 4.84
CA VAL A 152 -8.80 2.48 5.79
C VAL A 152 -8.48 3.44 6.93
N PRO A 153 -9.43 4.25 7.42
CA PRO A 153 -9.18 5.15 8.53
C PRO A 153 -8.88 4.37 9.82
N ILE A 154 -7.93 4.88 10.60
CA ILE A 154 -7.55 4.30 11.89
C ILE A 154 -7.16 5.40 12.88
N ARG A 155 -7.42 5.17 14.17
CA ARG A 155 -6.88 5.99 15.25
C ARG A 155 -5.74 5.23 15.93
N ILE A 156 -4.54 5.79 15.89
CA ILE A 156 -3.33 5.18 16.45
C ILE A 156 -2.80 6.08 17.55
N ARG A 157 -2.36 5.48 18.66
CA ARG A 157 -1.57 6.19 19.68
C ARG A 157 -0.09 5.90 19.44
N VAL A 158 0.66 6.96 19.13
CA VAL A 158 2.11 6.91 18.97
C VAL A 158 2.72 7.60 20.18
N TYR A 159 3.26 6.82 21.11
CA TYR A 159 3.67 7.26 22.45
C TYR A 159 2.54 7.98 23.20
N ASP A 160 2.67 9.29 23.42
CA ASP A 160 1.73 10.15 24.14
C ASP A 160 0.74 10.86 23.20
N LYS A 161 0.84 10.67 21.88
CA LYS A 161 0.02 11.36 20.87
C LYS A 161 -0.99 10.43 20.23
N GLU A 162 -2.26 10.82 20.24
CA GLU A 162 -3.30 10.16 19.45
C GLU A 162 -3.45 10.83 18.08
N LEU A 163 -3.44 10.01 17.02
CA LEU A 163 -3.44 10.47 15.65
C LEU A 163 -4.52 9.74 14.86
N SER A 164 -5.31 10.48 14.09
CA SER A 164 -6.11 9.93 13.01
C SER A 164 -5.23 9.75 11.78
N MET A 165 -5.11 8.51 11.31
CA MET A 165 -4.27 8.10 10.19
C MET A 165 -5.06 7.20 9.25
N VAL A 166 -4.39 6.72 8.21
CA VAL A 166 -4.90 5.64 7.37
C VAL A 166 -3.97 4.45 7.45
N ASP A 167 -4.54 3.25 7.55
CA ASP A 167 -3.81 2.00 7.39
C ASP A 167 -3.86 1.58 5.92
N ILE A 168 -2.68 1.33 5.33
CA ILE A 168 -2.53 1.00 3.91
C ILE A 168 -2.39 -0.51 3.79
N ASN A 169 -3.23 -1.13 2.97
CA ASN A 169 -3.19 -2.58 2.77
C ASN A 169 -3.44 -2.98 1.30
N PHE A 170 -3.22 -4.25 0.98
CA PHE A 170 -3.51 -4.89 -0.30
C PHE A 170 -2.87 -4.22 -1.53
N LEU A 171 -1.69 -3.59 -1.37
CA LEU A 171 -0.90 -3.13 -2.52
C LEU A 171 -0.51 -4.32 -3.39
N CYS A 172 -1.12 -4.43 -4.57
CA CYS A 172 -0.93 -5.52 -5.49
C CYS A 172 -0.79 -5.00 -6.92
N VAL A 173 0.14 -5.58 -7.67
CA VAL A 173 0.34 -5.30 -9.09
C VAL A 173 0.36 -6.62 -9.84
N HIS A 174 -0.40 -6.68 -10.93
CA HIS A 174 -0.44 -7.83 -11.83
C HIS A 174 0.98 -8.27 -12.20
N LYS A 175 1.25 -9.58 -12.11
CA LYS A 175 2.60 -10.16 -12.29
C LYS A 175 3.35 -9.64 -13.53
N LYS A 176 2.65 -9.55 -14.68
CA LYS A 176 3.20 -9.04 -15.96
C LYS A 176 3.59 -7.55 -15.95
N LEU A 177 3.08 -6.74 -15.02
CA LEU A 177 3.40 -5.31 -14.88
C LEU A 177 4.37 -5.02 -13.74
N ARG A 178 4.84 -6.06 -13.03
CA ARG A 178 5.91 -5.92 -12.04
C ARG A 178 7.17 -5.37 -12.72
N LEU A 179 7.97 -4.61 -11.98
CA LEU A 179 9.16 -3.88 -12.48
C LEU A 179 8.87 -2.76 -13.50
N LYS A 180 7.60 -2.47 -13.83
CA LYS A 180 7.20 -1.33 -14.71
C LYS A 180 6.84 -0.06 -13.92
N ARG A 181 7.26 0.04 -12.66
CA ARG A 181 7.06 1.20 -11.76
C ARG A 181 5.59 1.58 -11.50
N LEU A 182 4.65 0.63 -11.62
CA LEU A 182 3.24 0.88 -11.30
C LEU A 182 3.01 1.08 -9.79
N SER A 183 3.69 0.32 -8.92
CA SER A 183 3.50 0.44 -7.46
C SER A 183 3.82 1.85 -6.92
N PRO A 184 4.94 2.50 -7.30
CA PRO A 184 5.17 3.90 -6.95
C PRO A 184 4.04 4.86 -7.36
N VAL A 185 3.41 4.63 -8.50
CA VAL A 185 2.31 5.48 -8.99
C VAL A 185 1.03 5.24 -8.17
N LEU A 186 0.73 3.97 -7.84
CA LEU A 186 -0.34 3.61 -6.91
C LEU A 186 -0.16 4.26 -5.54
N ILE A 187 1.05 4.20 -4.98
CA ILE A 187 1.37 4.81 -3.68
C ILE A 187 1.14 6.32 -3.76
N LYS A 188 1.68 7.00 -4.78
CA LYS A 188 1.47 8.45 -4.95
C LYS A 188 -0.01 8.84 -5.07
N GLU A 189 -0.81 8.04 -5.79
CA GLU A 189 -2.23 8.33 -5.94
C GLU A 189 -3.00 8.13 -4.64
N ILE A 190 -2.78 7.06 -3.88
CA ILE A 190 -3.45 6.90 -2.57
C ILE A 190 -2.97 7.94 -1.56
N THR A 191 -1.70 8.40 -1.64
CA THR A 191 -1.18 9.52 -0.83
C THR A 191 -1.89 10.84 -1.16
N ARG A 192 -2.30 11.05 -2.41
CA ARG A 192 -2.97 12.29 -2.84
C ARG A 192 -4.43 12.35 -2.36
N ARG A 193 -5.12 11.22 -2.36
CA ARG A 193 -6.55 11.10 -2.07
C ARG A 193 -6.89 11.30 -0.60
#